data_AF-D7N7U3-F1
#
_entry.id   AF-D7N7U3-F1
#
_cell.length_a   1.000
_cell.length_b   1.000
_cell.length_c   1.000
_cell.angle_alpha   90.00
_cell.angle_beta   90.00
_cell.angle_gamma   90.00
#
_symmetry.space_group_name_H-M   'P 1'
#
loop_
_entity.id
_entity.type
_entity.pdbx_description
1 polymer ?
#
loop_
_entity_poly.entity_id
_entity_poly.type
_entity_poly.pdbx_seq_one_letter_code
_entity_poly.pdbx_strand_id
1 'polypeptide(L)'
;MKKIKTVMTLTLLLSLISTSVYAKEKVTLPTFKVKLNGIEMKNDYSKYPLIVYKDVTYFPMTYHTTRFLGLETKYTNSEGLRIEKINSNSKAEFYESTIKNDKSQSADKPIFKVRLNGKEIKNNEEKYPLLVFRDVTYFPMTWRFCVDEFGWEYSFDKNNGLVINSKNISEKDVSKDLIGNISGDLTINESKDKAKIKLGKSDVIAVKNNVAYYTLNGVLYSAPVDRLDEKKEILKLDANSINITIRDVNGRLILYYQSGYSPIMSSSKQFELKESKAEELKYNPSFSASVYGRDYCVDIDRFMGSNIENLYEIGTYSNKLVGEKGYSYGYITVNNLQSSAINYSSENLIGYNGNLYAISNHLNKTRLSKIDVVKNTTKVLNTTDTFGIFRDKNLIYYTDLKNVYTYNMDNGDNVTILQDINANKSSNMIENKMAVLNSNIYYRGYDSYLYLNKNKIADTNNLSNLRTMGNNNRYIVATFSDTGSSSNKIMVFDELGRIVFKTADASQNISIDGNKLYYHTIDNNKLNSVELNK
;
A
#
# COMPACT_ATOMS: atom_id res chain seq x y z
N MET A 1 -53.36 59.63 -25.77
CA MET A 1 -51.95 59.39 -25.41
C MET A 1 -51.80 59.49 -23.89
N LYS A 2 -51.73 58.37 -23.17
CA LYS A 2 -51.59 58.37 -21.70
C LYS A 2 -50.32 57.62 -21.30
N LYS A 3 -49.36 58.33 -20.72
CA LYS A 3 -48.21 57.75 -20.02
C LYS A 3 -48.67 57.37 -18.61
N ILE A 4 -48.66 56.08 -18.30
CA ILE A 4 -48.80 55.55 -16.94
C ILE A 4 -47.39 55.49 -16.35
N LYS A 5 -47.19 56.18 -15.22
CA LYS A 5 -46.02 55.98 -14.37
C LYS A 5 -46.41 55.10 -13.18
N THR A 6 -45.82 53.93 -13.18
CA THR A 6 -45.72 52.95 -12.09
C THR A 6 -45.07 53.57 -10.86
N VAL A 7 -45.62 53.28 -9.67
CA VAL A 7 -44.90 53.39 -8.39
C VAL A 7 -45.05 52.08 -7.64
N MET A 8 -43.88 51.50 -7.32
CA MET A 8 -43.66 50.27 -6.55
C MET A 8 -44.12 50.44 -5.10
N THR A 9 -44.67 49.37 -4.53
CA THR A 9 -44.68 49.15 -3.08
C THR A 9 -44.01 47.81 -2.79
N LEU A 10 -42.92 47.86 -2.03
CA LEU A 10 -42.01 46.77 -1.70
C LEU A 10 -42.54 46.04 -0.45
N THR A 11 -43.09 44.84 -0.60
CA THR A 11 -43.41 43.94 0.53
C THR A 11 -42.20 43.08 0.88
N LEU A 12 -41.66 43.30 2.08
CA LEU A 12 -40.59 42.54 2.71
C LEU A 12 -41.15 41.20 3.24
N LEU A 13 -40.89 40.09 2.56
CA LEU A 13 -41.20 38.75 3.04
C LEU A 13 -39.95 38.20 3.78
N LEU A 14 -39.91 38.30 5.11
CA LEU A 14 -38.97 37.52 5.93
C LEU A 14 -39.42 36.05 5.89
N SER A 15 -38.81 35.24 5.02
CA SER A 15 -38.91 33.78 5.12
C SER A 15 -38.06 33.30 6.29
N LEU A 16 -38.73 32.88 7.36
CA LEU A 16 -38.18 32.11 8.47
C LEU A 16 -37.49 30.85 7.92
N ILE A 17 -36.16 30.87 7.82
CA ILE A 17 -35.38 29.63 7.75
C ILE A 17 -35.42 29.07 9.17
N SER A 18 -36.33 28.13 9.44
CA SER A 18 -36.29 27.35 10.68
C SER A 18 -35.04 26.48 10.65
N THR A 19 -33.92 26.99 11.17
CA THR A 19 -32.82 26.12 11.55
C THR A 19 -33.36 25.24 12.68
N SER A 20 -33.38 23.93 12.47
CA SER A 20 -33.64 22.99 13.56
C SER A 20 -32.47 23.11 14.53
N VAL A 21 -32.61 23.95 15.56
CA VAL A 21 -31.67 24.02 16.67
C VAL A 21 -31.88 22.74 17.48
N TYR A 22 -31.06 21.72 17.20
CA TYR A 22 -30.99 20.56 18.07
C TYR A 22 -30.51 21.05 19.44
N ALA A 23 -31.23 20.67 20.50
CA ALA A 23 -30.80 20.95 21.85
C ALA A 23 -29.44 20.28 22.10
N LYS A 24 -28.50 21.02 22.67
CA LYS A 24 -27.19 20.47 23.05
C LYS A 24 -27.36 19.50 24.22
N GLU A 25 -26.71 18.35 24.12
CA GLU A 25 -26.70 17.31 25.14
C GLU A 25 -25.66 17.65 26.20
N LYS A 26 -26.04 17.60 27.48
CA LYS A 26 -25.10 17.82 28.60
C LYS A 26 -24.22 16.59 28.80
N VAL A 27 -22.91 16.78 28.84
CA VAL A 27 -21.93 15.70 29.04
C VAL A 27 -20.96 16.04 30.16
N THR A 28 -20.36 15.03 30.80
CA THR A 28 -19.38 15.21 31.87
C THR A 28 -18.11 14.41 31.61
N LEU A 29 -17.04 14.66 32.37
CA LEU A 29 -15.89 13.76 32.39
C LEU A 29 -16.20 12.47 33.19
N PRO A 30 -15.60 11.31 32.85
CA PRO A 30 -15.71 10.10 33.66
C PRO A 30 -15.19 10.33 35.09
N THR A 31 -15.95 9.87 36.08
CA THR A 31 -15.55 9.90 37.50
C THR A 31 -14.87 8.60 37.95
N PHE A 32 -14.63 7.68 37.01
CA PHE A 32 -13.98 6.39 37.20
C PHE A 32 -12.86 6.21 36.18
N LYS A 33 -11.96 5.26 36.46
CA LYS A 33 -10.82 4.96 35.59
C LYS A 33 -11.29 4.36 34.26
N VAL A 34 -10.66 4.76 33.18
CA VAL A 34 -10.85 4.11 31.87
C VAL A 34 -9.50 3.69 31.34
N LYS A 35 -9.36 2.41 31.00
CA LYS A 35 -8.15 1.84 30.41
C LYS A 35 -8.43 1.33 29.01
N LEU A 36 -7.54 1.68 28.08
CA LEU A 36 -7.59 1.26 26.68
C LEU A 36 -6.28 0.52 26.36
N ASN A 37 -6.36 -0.75 26.01
CA ASN A 37 -5.19 -1.63 25.80
C ASN A 37 -4.16 -1.49 26.94
N GLY A 38 -4.65 -1.48 28.18
CA GLY A 38 -3.83 -1.31 29.39
C GLY A 38 -3.39 0.11 29.72
N ILE A 39 -3.60 1.11 28.85
CA ILE A 39 -3.22 2.51 29.10
C ILE A 39 -4.37 3.27 29.76
N GLU A 40 -4.12 3.85 30.93
CA GLU A 40 -5.10 4.67 31.65
C GLU A 40 -5.27 6.05 31.01
N MET A 41 -6.51 6.42 30.73
CA MET A 41 -6.86 7.65 30.02
C MET A 41 -6.84 8.87 30.94
N LYS A 42 -6.11 9.90 30.54
CA LYS A 42 -6.03 11.19 31.25
C LYS A 42 -6.96 12.22 30.61
N ASN A 43 -8.15 12.41 31.21
CA ASN A 43 -9.17 13.30 30.64
C ASN A 43 -8.95 14.79 30.94
N ASP A 44 -8.30 15.13 32.06
CA ASP A 44 -8.16 16.53 32.51
C ASP A 44 -7.47 17.44 31.50
N TYR A 45 -6.45 16.93 30.79
CA TYR A 45 -5.61 17.68 29.84
C TYR A 45 -5.63 17.07 28.44
N SER A 46 -6.72 16.39 28.07
CA SER A 46 -6.89 15.88 26.70
C SER A 46 -7.66 16.89 25.84
N LYS A 47 -7.21 17.11 24.60
CA LYS A 47 -7.97 17.90 23.61
C LYS A 47 -9.31 17.24 23.27
N TYR A 48 -9.34 15.90 23.25
CA TYR A 48 -10.53 15.09 23.01
C TYR A 48 -10.68 14.09 24.16
N PRO A 49 -11.11 14.54 25.35
CA PRO A 49 -11.29 13.66 26.50
C PRO A 49 -12.40 12.66 26.22
N LEU A 50 -12.44 11.56 26.98
CA LEU A 50 -13.65 10.76 27.10
C LEU A 50 -14.74 11.61 27.75
N ILE A 51 -15.98 11.43 27.31
CA ILE A 51 -17.15 12.13 27.87
C ILE A 51 -18.17 11.10 28.34
N VAL A 52 -19.04 11.48 29.28
CA VAL A 52 -20.12 10.64 29.79
C VAL A 52 -21.45 11.31 29.47
N TYR A 53 -22.36 10.54 28.87
CA TYR A 53 -23.73 10.96 28.59
C TYR A 53 -24.67 9.81 28.94
N LYS A 54 -25.72 10.10 29.73
CA LYS A 54 -26.67 9.09 30.26
C LYS A 54 -25.95 7.87 30.86
N ASP A 55 -24.97 8.16 31.72
CA ASP A 55 -24.15 7.17 32.44
C ASP A 55 -23.32 6.22 31.56
N VAL A 56 -23.19 6.51 30.27
CA VAL A 56 -22.35 5.77 29.32
C VAL A 56 -21.14 6.60 28.95
N THR A 57 -19.95 6.00 28.98
CA THR A 57 -18.72 6.61 28.46
C THR A 57 -18.73 6.62 26.95
N TYR A 58 -18.31 7.73 26.36
CA TYR A 58 -18.17 7.93 24.93
C TYR A 58 -16.73 8.19 24.57
N PHE A 59 -16.33 7.62 23.44
CA PHE A 59 -14.95 7.61 22.98
C PHE A 59 -14.78 8.38 21.66
N PRO A 60 -13.74 9.23 21.54
CA PRO A 60 -13.52 10.06 20.36
C PRO A 60 -13.03 9.27 19.15
N MET A 61 -13.70 9.44 18.01
CA MET A 61 -13.32 8.86 16.72
C MET A 61 -12.23 9.68 16.01
N THR A 62 -11.08 9.89 16.65
CA THR A 62 -9.94 10.63 16.07
C THR A 62 -8.90 9.70 15.44
N TYR A 63 -8.05 10.23 14.56
CA TYR A 63 -7.04 9.47 13.81
C TYR A 63 -6.15 8.56 14.67
N HIS A 64 -5.50 9.09 15.72
CA HIS A 64 -4.59 8.30 16.56
C HIS A 64 -5.35 7.34 17.49
N THR A 65 -6.43 7.83 18.09
CA THR A 65 -7.14 7.09 19.14
C THR A 65 -7.92 5.91 18.55
N THR A 66 -8.51 6.04 17.35
CA THR A 66 -9.15 4.90 16.68
C THR A 66 -8.13 3.87 16.22
N ARG A 67 -6.99 4.27 15.65
CA ARG A 67 -5.97 3.31 15.20
C ARG A 67 -5.33 2.54 16.35
N PHE A 68 -5.11 3.22 17.48
CA PHE A 68 -4.69 2.55 18.71
C PHE A 68 -5.66 1.43 19.13
N LEU A 69 -6.95 1.56 18.79
CA LEU A 69 -7.99 0.56 19.04
C LEU A 69 -8.36 -0.30 17.82
N GLY A 70 -7.57 -0.28 16.74
CA GLY A 70 -7.81 -1.18 15.61
C GLY A 70 -8.93 -0.73 14.69
N LEU A 71 -9.26 0.54 14.78
CA LEU A 71 -10.28 1.17 13.97
C LEU A 71 -9.68 2.28 13.13
N GLU A 72 -10.36 2.56 12.06
CA GLU A 72 -10.06 3.67 11.20
C GLU A 72 -11.27 4.51 10.92
N THR A 73 -11.04 5.81 10.73
CA THR A 73 -12.05 6.80 10.41
C THR A 73 -11.70 7.51 9.11
N LYS A 74 -12.70 7.71 8.25
CA LYS A 74 -12.60 8.54 7.05
C LYS A 74 -13.83 9.44 6.98
N TYR A 75 -13.65 10.73 6.77
CA TYR A 75 -14.75 11.68 6.61
C TYR A 75 -14.69 12.35 5.24
N THR A 76 -15.82 12.45 4.54
CA THR A 76 -15.99 13.33 3.38
C THR A 76 -17.32 14.05 3.47
N ASN A 77 -17.44 15.22 2.83
CA ASN A 77 -18.69 15.99 2.85
C ASN A 77 -19.86 15.25 2.17
N SER A 78 -19.57 14.42 1.15
CA SER A 78 -20.59 13.69 0.39
C SER A 78 -21.01 12.38 1.06
N GLU A 79 -20.07 11.65 1.68
CA GLU A 79 -20.34 10.33 2.24
C GLU A 79 -20.56 10.35 3.76
N GLY A 80 -20.12 11.41 4.45
CA GLY A 80 -20.12 11.50 5.91
C GLY A 80 -18.94 10.75 6.54
N LEU A 81 -19.10 10.30 7.80
CA LEU A 81 -18.08 9.55 8.54
C LEU A 81 -18.20 8.04 8.24
N ARG A 82 -17.10 7.40 7.84
CA ARG A 82 -16.96 5.95 7.70
C ARG A 82 -15.98 5.43 8.73
N ILE A 83 -16.35 4.33 9.38
CA ILE A 83 -15.53 3.63 10.37
C ILE A 83 -15.37 2.17 9.99
N GLU A 84 -14.15 1.66 10.04
CA GLU A 84 -13.83 0.28 9.70
C GLU A 84 -12.83 -0.36 10.64
N LYS A 85 -12.94 -1.68 10.80
CA LYS A 85 -11.93 -2.49 11.48
C LYS A 85 -10.67 -2.68 10.62
N ILE A 86 -9.51 -2.46 11.24
CA ILE A 86 -8.19 -2.64 10.65
C ILE A 86 -7.28 -3.40 11.61
N ASN A 87 -6.26 -4.06 11.07
CA ASN A 87 -5.14 -4.51 11.90
C ASN A 87 -4.14 -3.35 11.98
N SER A 88 -3.86 -2.85 13.18
CA SER A 88 -2.88 -1.78 13.38
C SER A 88 -2.02 -2.06 14.60
N ASN A 89 -0.72 -1.77 14.49
CA ASN A 89 0.23 -1.78 15.60
C ASN A 89 0.52 -0.35 16.11
N SER A 90 -0.43 0.56 15.92
CA SER A 90 -0.29 1.96 16.31
C SER A 90 -0.02 2.09 17.80
N LYS A 91 0.92 2.97 18.15
CA LYS A 91 1.22 3.29 19.55
C LYS A 91 0.11 4.12 20.17
N ALA A 92 0.04 4.11 21.50
CA ALA A 92 -0.81 5.01 22.25
C ALA A 92 -0.34 6.46 22.03
N GLU A 93 -1.09 7.21 21.24
CA GLU A 93 -0.87 8.63 21.01
C GLU A 93 -2.21 9.35 21.20
N PHE A 94 -2.24 10.26 22.18
CA PHE A 94 -3.44 11.01 22.54
C PHE A 94 -3.17 12.50 22.36
N TYR A 95 -4.20 13.23 21.91
CA TYR A 95 -4.09 14.66 21.71
C TYR A 95 -4.11 15.38 23.06
N GLU A 96 -2.98 15.96 23.44
CA GLU A 96 -2.84 16.73 24.68
C GLU A 96 -3.36 18.17 24.51
N SER A 97 -3.75 18.78 25.63
CA SER A 97 -4.15 20.18 25.74
C SER A 97 -3.45 20.81 26.94
N THR A 98 -3.05 22.07 26.80
CA THR A 98 -2.51 22.87 27.91
C THR A 98 -3.61 23.43 28.82
N ILE A 99 -4.88 23.33 28.41
CA ILE A 99 -6.04 23.84 29.14
C ILE A 99 -6.76 22.67 29.81
N LYS A 100 -7.05 22.83 31.10
CA LYS A 100 -7.80 21.83 31.87
C LYS A 100 -9.26 21.80 31.42
N ASN A 101 -9.82 20.60 31.22
CA ASN A 101 -11.23 20.43 30.86
C ASN A 101 -12.18 20.69 32.03
N ASP A 102 -13.31 21.33 31.73
CA ASP A 102 -14.42 21.48 32.68
C ASP A 102 -15.09 20.14 32.98
N LYS A 103 -15.61 20.01 34.20
CA LYS A 103 -16.31 18.78 34.62
C LYS A 103 -17.63 18.54 33.89
N SER A 104 -18.25 19.60 33.37
CA SER A 104 -19.51 19.55 32.65
C SER A 104 -19.42 20.41 31.39
N GLN A 105 -19.87 19.86 30.27
CA GLN A 105 -19.77 20.46 28.95
C GLN A 105 -21.02 20.12 28.12
N SER A 106 -21.04 20.53 26.85
CA SER A 106 -22.14 20.25 25.94
C SER A 106 -21.64 19.63 24.64
N ALA A 107 -22.39 18.67 24.11
CA ALA A 107 -22.15 18.00 22.84
C ALA A 107 -23.39 18.10 21.93
N ASP A 108 -23.16 18.04 20.63
CA ASP A 108 -24.20 18.07 19.60
C ASP A 108 -24.50 16.65 19.10
N LYS A 109 -25.52 16.47 18.25
CA LYS A 109 -25.73 15.23 17.49
C LYS A 109 -25.17 15.40 16.08
N PRO A 110 -24.58 14.35 15.48
CA PRO A 110 -24.12 14.43 14.10
C PRO A 110 -25.29 14.69 13.15
N ILE A 111 -25.13 15.70 12.29
CA ILE A 111 -26.07 16.05 11.21
C ILE A 111 -25.68 15.42 9.87
N PHE A 112 -24.65 14.58 9.87
CA PHE A 112 -24.12 13.87 8.72
C PHE A 112 -24.27 12.36 8.90
N LYS A 113 -24.15 11.62 7.79
CA LYS A 113 -24.25 10.16 7.80
C LYS A 113 -23.03 9.55 8.49
N VAL A 114 -23.26 8.51 9.29
CA VAL A 114 -22.20 7.70 9.89
C VAL A 114 -22.37 6.26 9.43
N ARG A 115 -21.31 5.67 8.87
CA ARG A 115 -21.28 4.26 8.44
C ARG A 115 -20.24 3.47 9.22
N LEU A 116 -20.63 2.29 9.65
CA LEU A 116 -19.80 1.33 10.35
C LEU A 116 -19.75 0.03 9.56
N ASN A 117 -18.54 -0.39 9.17
CA ASN A 117 -18.31 -1.60 8.36
C ASN A 117 -19.22 -1.67 7.11
N GLY A 118 -19.41 -0.52 6.44
CA GLY A 118 -20.27 -0.39 5.26
C GLY A 118 -21.76 -0.19 5.53
N LYS A 119 -22.24 -0.31 6.78
CA LYS A 119 -23.66 -0.12 7.15
C LYS A 119 -23.91 1.26 7.76
N GLU A 120 -24.97 1.94 7.33
CA GLU A 120 -25.35 3.24 7.87
C GLU A 120 -26.01 3.12 9.25
N ILE A 121 -25.54 3.92 10.21
CA ILE A 121 -26.10 3.98 11.58
C ILE A 121 -27.27 4.95 11.58
N LYS A 122 -28.43 4.47 12.01
CA LYS A 122 -29.61 5.30 12.22
C LYS A 122 -29.56 5.96 13.60
N ASN A 123 -28.82 7.05 13.72
CA ASN A 123 -28.49 7.66 15.01
C ASN A 123 -29.71 8.05 15.87
N ASN A 124 -30.83 8.44 15.26
CA ASN A 124 -32.03 8.84 15.98
C ASN A 124 -32.81 7.66 16.60
N GLU A 125 -32.54 6.43 16.13
CA GLU A 125 -33.14 5.20 16.66
C GLU A 125 -32.28 4.59 17.79
N GLU A 126 -31.13 5.21 18.09
CA GLU A 126 -30.18 4.72 19.10
C GLU A 126 -30.58 5.12 20.53
N LYS A 127 -30.61 4.15 21.44
CA LYS A 127 -30.78 4.41 22.89
C LYS A 127 -29.69 5.37 23.41
N TYR A 128 -28.48 5.19 22.90
CA TYR A 128 -27.30 5.99 23.18
C TYR A 128 -26.82 6.56 21.82
N PRO A 129 -27.28 7.74 21.41
CA PRO A 129 -26.94 8.30 20.12
C PRO A 129 -25.47 8.73 20.09
N LEU A 130 -24.85 8.61 18.92
CA LEU A 130 -23.58 9.25 18.62
C LEU A 130 -23.66 10.75 18.91
N LEU A 131 -22.57 11.28 19.44
CA LEU A 131 -22.43 12.69 19.78
C LEU A 131 -21.32 13.34 18.94
N VAL A 132 -21.37 14.66 18.78
CA VAL A 132 -20.29 15.47 18.23
C VAL A 132 -19.81 16.41 19.31
N PHE A 133 -18.54 16.31 19.66
CA PHE A 133 -17.91 17.17 20.66
C PHE A 133 -16.57 17.65 20.11
N ARG A 134 -16.37 18.97 20.07
CA ARG A 134 -15.18 19.62 19.48
C ARG A 134 -14.90 19.12 18.05
N ASP A 135 -15.95 19.09 17.23
CA ASP A 135 -15.91 18.67 15.82
C ASP A 135 -15.47 17.21 15.58
N VAL A 136 -15.45 16.39 16.64
CA VAL A 136 -15.16 14.96 16.58
C VAL A 136 -16.41 14.17 16.91
N THR A 137 -16.65 13.06 16.20
CA THR A 137 -17.75 12.14 16.52
C THR A 137 -17.34 11.21 17.65
N TYR A 138 -18.25 11.00 18.59
CA TYR A 138 -18.07 10.23 19.80
C TYR A 138 -19.01 9.02 19.80
N PHE A 139 -18.45 7.83 20.00
CA PHE A 139 -19.19 6.58 20.04
C PHE A 139 -19.44 6.14 21.47
N PRO A 140 -20.65 5.68 21.81
CA PRO A 140 -20.93 5.14 23.13
C PRO A 140 -20.22 3.80 23.30
N MET A 141 -19.46 3.66 24.39
CA MET A 141 -18.76 2.44 24.79
C MET A 141 -19.76 1.45 25.41
N THR A 142 -20.70 1.01 24.59
CA THR A 142 -21.71 0.00 24.91
C THR A 142 -21.28 -1.34 24.35
N TRP A 143 -21.85 -2.43 24.88
CA TRP A 143 -21.61 -3.78 24.36
C TRP A 143 -21.83 -3.89 22.85
N ARG A 144 -22.90 -3.28 22.33
CA ARG A 144 -23.22 -3.27 20.90
C ARG A 144 -22.07 -2.74 20.03
N PHE A 145 -21.49 -1.60 20.39
CA PHE A 145 -20.39 -1.05 19.59
C PHE A 145 -19.06 -1.74 19.91
N CYS A 146 -18.69 -1.81 21.19
CA CYS A 146 -17.39 -2.35 21.59
C CYS A 146 -17.23 -3.82 21.25
N VAL A 147 -18.21 -4.66 21.59
CA VAL A 147 -18.12 -6.11 21.43
C VAL A 147 -18.68 -6.54 20.08
N ASP A 148 -19.95 -6.24 19.79
CA ASP A 148 -20.60 -6.82 18.61
C ASP A 148 -20.06 -6.23 17.29
N GLU A 149 -19.89 -4.91 17.22
CA GLU A 149 -19.41 -4.25 16.00
C GLU A 149 -17.88 -4.22 15.90
N PHE A 150 -17.18 -3.90 16.99
CA PHE A 150 -15.72 -3.73 16.98
C PHE A 150 -14.93 -5.00 17.38
N GLY A 151 -15.55 -5.96 18.06
CA GLY A 151 -14.87 -7.19 18.50
C GLY A 151 -13.86 -6.98 19.62
N TRP A 152 -14.01 -5.93 20.41
CA TRP A 152 -13.15 -5.64 21.57
C TRP A 152 -13.58 -6.44 22.79
N GLU A 153 -12.62 -6.70 23.69
CA GLU A 153 -12.92 -7.13 25.05
C GLU A 153 -13.42 -5.93 25.85
N TYR A 154 -14.42 -6.18 26.68
CA TYR A 154 -15.10 -5.17 27.48
C TYR A 154 -15.28 -5.67 28.90
N SER A 155 -14.83 -4.91 29.89
CA SER A 155 -15.17 -5.16 31.30
C SER A 155 -15.34 -3.86 32.08
N PHE A 156 -16.21 -3.92 33.10
CA PHE A 156 -16.40 -2.82 34.03
C PHE A 156 -16.58 -3.35 35.44
N ASP A 157 -15.81 -2.82 36.38
CA ASP A 157 -16.03 -3.03 37.82
C ASP A 157 -15.66 -1.78 38.63
N LYS A 158 -16.09 -1.72 39.89
CA LYS A 158 -15.90 -0.55 40.75
C LYS A 158 -14.43 -0.25 41.08
N ASN A 159 -13.56 -1.25 41.05
CA ASN A 159 -12.15 -1.14 41.44
C ASN A 159 -11.28 -0.74 40.25
N ASN A 160 -11.50 -1.38 39.10
CA ASN A 160 -10.69 -1.20 37.88
C ASN A 160 -11.28 -0.16 36.92
N GLY A 161 -12.55 0.20 37.07
CA GLY A 161 -13.27 1.08 36.14
C GLY A 161 -13.60 0.37 34.83
N LEU A 162 -13.69 1.13 33.74
CA LEU A 162 -13.94 0.59 32.40
C LEU A 162 -12.62 0.15 31.75
N VAL A 163 -12.55 -1.09 31.29
CA VAL A 163 -11.39 -1.62 30.57
C VAL A 163 -11.83 -2.12 29.20
N ILE A 164 -11.19 -1.58 28.16
CA ILE A 164 -11.32 -2.05 26.78
C ILE A 164 -9.98 -2.58 26.30
N ASN A 165 -10.00 -3.76 25.69
CA ASN A 165 -8.89 -4.24 24.88
C ASN A 165 -9.38 -4.49 23.46
N SER A 166 -8.89 -3.70 22.51
CA SER A 166 -9.05 -4.03 21.10
C SER A 166 -8.13 -5.21 20.79
N LYS A 167 -8.66 -6.31 20.26
CA LYS A 167 -7.89 -7.46 19.74
C LYS A 167 -7.05 -7.10 18.49
N ASN A 168 -6.44 -5.91 18.47
CA ASN A 168 -5.28 -5.66 17.64
C ASN A 168 -4.27 -6.73 17.94
N ILE A 169 -3.51 -7.15 16.94
CA ILE A 169 -2.42 -8.12 17.08
C ILE A 169 -1.34 -7.48 17.97
N SER A 170 -1.62 -7.41 19.28
CA SER A 170 -0.62 -7.41 20.30
C SER A 170 -0.09 -8.84 20.37
N GLU A 171 1.21 -8.98 20.63
CA GLU A 171 1.93 -10.27 20.69
C GLU A 171 1.27 -11.34 21.59
N LYS A 172 0.21 -11.00 22.35
CA LYS A 172 -0.50 -11.89 23.26
C LYS A 172 -1.81 -12.50 22.72
N ASP A 173 -2.51 -11.88 21.78
CA ASP A 173 -3.88 -12.31 21.44
C ASP A 173 -3.97 -13.36 20.31
N VAL A 174 -2.83 -13.73 19.71
CA VAL A 174 -2.73 -14.91 18.83
C VAL A 174 -2.92 -16.23 19.61
N SER A 175 -2.89 -16.18 20.95
CA SER A 175 -2.80 -17.38 21.80
C SER A 175 -4.12 -17.93 22.36
N LYS A 176 -5.27 -17.25 22.25
CA LYS A 176 -6.49 -17.69 22.98
C LYS A 176 -7.62 -18.29 22.15
N ASP A 177 -7.86 -17.86 20.92
CA ASP A 177 -9.02 -18.36 20.14
C ASP A 177 -8.72 -19.68 19.37
N LEU A 178 -7.55 -20.30 19.59
CA LEU A 178 -7.14 -21.60 19.00
C LEU A 178 -7.06 -22.75 20.01
N ILE A 179 -7.34 -22.55 21.30
CA ILE A 179 -7.14 -23.58 22.34
C ILE A 179 -8.48 -24.06 22.90
N GLY A 180 -9.27 -24.67 22.01
CA GLY A 180 -10.33 -25.61 22.36
C GLY A 180 -10.16 -26.82 21.47
N ASN A 181 -9.35 -27.78 21.91
CA ASN A 181 -8.90 -28.98 21.19
C ASN A 181 -7.67 -28.78 20.31
N ILE A 182 -6.50 -28.72 20.94
CA ILE A 182 -5.37 -29.65 20.75
C ILE A 182 -4.37 -29.31 21.86
N SER A 183 -4.35 -30.18 22.87
CA SER A 183 -3.33 -30.23 23.90
C SER A 183 -2.01 -30.70 23.26
N GLY A 184 -1.09 -29.77 23.09
CA GLY A 184 0.30 -30.03 22.70
C GLY A 184 1.05 -28.71 22.72
N ASP A 185 1.86 -28.51 23.76
CA ASP A 185 2.65 -27.30 24.03
C ASP A 185 3.27 -26.68 22.77
N LEU A 186 2.73 -25.54 22.35
CA LEU A 186 3.43 -24.56 21.52
C LEU A 186 3.94 -23.46 22.46
N THR A 187 5.08 -23.75 23.07
CA THR A 187 5.94 -22.76 23.69
C THR A 187 6.37 -21.74 22.64
N ILE A 188 5.71 -20.57 22.64
CA ILE A 188 6.33 -19.37 22.09
C ILE A 188 7.45 -19.02 23.06
N ASN A 189 8.67 -19.44 22.75
CA ASN A 189 9.84 -18.90 23.40
C ASN A 189 9.88 -17.40 23.10
N GLU A 190 9.44 -16.59 24.08
CA GLU A 190 10.01 -15.26 24.26
C GLU A 190 11.51 -15.46 24.46
N SER A 191 12.28 -15.44 23.37
CA SER A 191 13.71 -15.22 23.48
C SER A 191 13.87 -13.83 24.08
N LYS A 192 14.30 -13.78 25.34
CA LYS A 192 14.59 -12.57 26.11
C LYS A 192 15.70 -11.68 25.50
N ASP A 193 16.18 -11.97 24.29
CA ASP A 193 17.29 -11.27 23.63
C ASP A 193 17.11 -11.09 22.11
N LYS A 194 15.93 -10.73 21.57
CA LYS A 194 15.90 -10.23 20.18
C LYS A 194 16.40 -8.79 20.17
N ALA A 195 17.66 -8.57 19.81
CA ALA A 195 18.18 -7.22 19.66
C ALA A 195 17.27 -6.39 18.74
N LYS A 196 16.71 -5.31 19.29
CA LYS A 196 15.97 -4.32 18.53
C LYS A 196 16.96 -3.59 17.63
N ILE A 197 17.26 -4.13 16.45
CA ILE A 197 18.04 -3.39 15.46
C ILE A 197 17.16 -2.25 14.96
N LYS A 198 17.54 -1.03 15.31
CA LYS A 198 16.88 0.19 14.85
C LYS A 198 17.49 0.59 13.51
N LEU A 199 16.81 0.21 12.43
CA LEU A 199 17.15 0.68 11.08
C LEU A 199 16.83 2.18 10.96
N GLY A 200 17.70 2.93 10.28
CA GLY A 200 17.46 4.32 9.92
C GLY A 200 16.56 4.48 8.69
N LYS A 201 16.20 5.72 8.34
CA LYS A 201 15.34 6.01 7.18
C LYS A 201 15.97 5.63 5.82
N SER A 202 17.29 5.53 5.77
CA SER A 202 18.05 5.14 4.57
C SER A 202 18.39 3.65 4.53
N ASP A 203 18.04 2.91 5.59
CA ASP A 203 18.35 1.50 5.67
C ASP A 203 17.27 0.66 4.97
N VAL A 204 17.72 -0.40 4.31
CA VAL A 204 16.86 -1.34 3.60
C VAL A 204 16.84 -2.68 4.30
N ILE A 205 15.75 -3.42 4.15
CA ILE A 205 15.65 -4.80 4.62
C ILE A 205 14.87 -5.66 3.64
N ALA A 206 15.36 -6.86 3.36
CA ALA A 206 14.64 -7.89 2.63
C ALA A 206 14.81 -9.23 3.32
N VAL A 207 13.84 -10.12 3.16
CA VAL A 207 13.89 -11.47 3.74
C VAL A 207 13.71 -12.50 2.64
N LYS A 208 14.55 -13.54 2.67
CA LYS A 208 14.44 -14.69 1.77
C LYS A 208 15.07 -15.92 2.40
N ASN A 209 14.43 -17.08 2.23
CA ASN A 209 14.86 -18.35 2.83
C ASN A 209 15.14 -18.21 4.34
N ASN A 210 14.26 -17.51 5.06
CA ASN A 210 14.39 -17.22 6.50
C ASN A 210 15.65 -16.40 6.91
N VAL A 211 16.34 -15.80 5.95
CA VAL A 211 17.50 -14.91 6.17
C VAL A 211 17.09 -13.48 5.88
N ALA A 212 17.34 -12.59 6.83
CA ALA A 212 17.20 -11.16 6.67
C ALA A 212 18.49 -10.54 6.14
N TYR A 213 18.37 -9.73 5.09
CA TYR A 213 19.43 -8.91 4.52
C TYR A 213 19.09 -7.46 4.79
N TYR A 214 19.95 -6.73 5.49
CA TYR A 214 19.66 -5.35 5.81
C TYR A 214 20.92 -4.50 5.90
N THR A 215 20.78 -3.21 5.64
CA THR A 215 21.87 -2.26 5.83
C THR A 215 21.79 -1.64 7.21
N LEU A 216 22.95 -1.35 7.79
CA LEU A 216 23.07 -0.57 9.01
C LEU A 216 24.40 0.17 8.96
N ASN A 217 24.36 1.50 9.07
CA ASN A 217 25.54 2.36 9.08
C ASN A 217 26.50 2.13 7.88
N GLY A 218 25.96 1.97 6.68
CA GLY A 218 26.75 1.76 5.46
C GLY A 218 27.34 0.36 5.30
N VAL A 219 26.90 -0.60 6.11
CA VAL A 219 27.30 -2.01 6.00
C VAL A 219 26.07 -2.87 5.74
N LEU A 220 26.17 -3.78 4.79
CA LEU A 220 25.18 -4.81 4.51
C LEU A 220 25.46 -6.04 5.39
N TYR A 221 24.42 -6.47 6.09
CA TYR A 221 24.43 -7.64 6.96
C TYR A 221 23.45 -8.71 6.46
N SER A 222 23.77 -9.97 6.76
CA SER A 222 22.84 -11.10 6.73
C SER A 222 22.67 -11.66 8.14
N ALA A 223 21.45 -12.00 8.55
CA ALA A 223 21.20 -12.65 9.83
C ALA A 223 19.97 -13.58 9.74
N PRO A 224 19.87 -14.63 10.58
CA PRO A 224 18.60 -15.31 10.79
C PRO A 224 17.52 -14.31 11.19
N VAL A 225 16.32 -14.41 10.59
CA VAL A 225 15.26 -13.38 10.78
C VAL A 225 14.79 -13.25 12.24
N ASP A 226 14.98 -14.29 13.04
CA ASP A 226 14.64 -14.34 14.46
C ASP A 226 15.78 -13.92 15.39
N ARG A 227 17.01 -13.83 14.88
CA ARG A 227 18.25 -13.50 15.62
C ARG A 227 19.08 -12.49 14.85
N LEU A 228 18.53 -11.29 14.66
CA LEU A 228 19.16 -10.22 13.89
C LEU A 228 20.47 -9.73 14.53
N ASP A 229 20.69 -9.96 15.83
CA ASP A 229 21.95 -9.74 16.54
C ASP A 229 23.09 -10.66 16.09
N GLU A 230 22.78 -11.88 15.66
CA GLU A 230 23.75 -12.84 15.07
C GLU A 230 24.10 -12.45 13.62
N LYS A 231 24.25 -11.15 13.37
CA LYS A 231 24.51 -10.61 12.04
C LYS A 231 25.92 -10.89 11.57
N LYS A 232 26.01 -11.35 10.33
CA LYS A 232 27.25 -11.47 9.58
C LYS A 232 27.38 -10.29 8.64
N GLU A 233 28.50 -9.59 8.70
CA GLU A 233 28.87 -8.61 7.69
C GLU A 233 29.10 -9.32 6.34
N ILE A 234 28.43 -8.86 5.29
CA ILE A 234 28.55 -9.46 3.95
C ILE A 234 29.06 -8.49 2.89
N LEU A 235 28.91 -7.16 3.08
CA LEU A 235 29.45 -6.15 2.18
C LEU A 235 29.56 -4.78 2.88
N LYS A 236 30.70 -4.10 2.75
CA LYS A 236 30.81 -2.67 3.08
C LYS A 236 30.41 -1.84 1.88
N LEU A 237 29.49 -0.89 2.07
CA LEU A 237 29.07 0.02 1.02
C LEU A 237 30.05 1.19 0.92
N ASP A 238 30.14 1.79 -0.27
CA ASP A 238 30.99 2.95 -0.50
C ASP A 238 30.56 4.13 0.40
N ALA A 239 31.53 4.93 0.82
CA ALA A 239 31.26 6.22 1.45
C ALA A 239 30.40 7.09 0.52
N ASN A 240 29.43 7.82 1.08
CA ASN A 240 28.44 8.61 0.32
C ASN A 240 27.52 7.75 -0.57
N SER A 241 27.09 6.59 -0.09
CA SER A 241 25.97 5.86 -0.69
C SER A 241 24.68 6.66 -0.53
N ILE A 242 24.06 7.07 -1.64
CA ILE A 242 22.91 7.99 -1.66
C ILE A 242 21.58 7.32 -2.00
N ASN A 243 21.61 6.16 -2.68
CA ASN A 243 20.42 5.37 -2.97
C ASN A 243 20.76 3.89 -2.75
N ILE A 244 20.01 3.21 -1.90
CA ILE A 244 20.20 1.79 -1.58
C ILE A 244 18.82 1.12 -1.69
N THR A 245 18.71 0.04 -2.45
CA THR A 245 17.47 -0.74 -2.58
C THR A 245 17.79 -2.23 -2.71
N ILE A 246 16.96 -3.09 -2.12
CA ILE A 246 17.00 -4.54 -2.37
C ILE A 246 15.73 -4.93 -3.11
N ARG A 247 15.86 -5.68 -4.21
CA ARG A 247 14.74 -6.12 -5.05
C ARG A 247 14.78 -7.63 -5.25
N ASP A 248 13.60 -8.26 -5.28
CA ASP A 248 13.47 -9.61 -5.81
C ASP A 248 13.32 -9.53 -7.34
N VAL A 249 14.23 -10.19 -8.06
CA VAL A 249 14.24 -10.30 -9.52
C VAL A 249 14.21 -11.77 -9.91
N ASN A 250 13.02 -12.28 -10.21
CA ASN A 250 12.77 -13.68 -10.59
C ASN A 250 13.30 -14.68 -9.55
N GLY A 251 13.04 -14.41 -8.26
CA GLY A 251 13.50 -15.26 -7.17
C GLY A 251 14.98 -15.12 -6.89
N ARG A 252 15.62 -13.99 -7.22
CA ARG A 252 16.99 -13.61 -6.82
C ARG A 252 16.93 -12.28 -6.10
N LEU A 253 17.52 -12.17 -4.90
CA LEU A 253 17.59 -10.89 -4.21
C LEU A 253 18.80 -10.12 -4.74
N ILE A 254 18.55 -8.94 -5.32
CA ILE A 254 19.58 -8.07 -5.87
C ILE A 254 19.63 -6.80 -5.03
N LEU A 255 20.79 -6.51 -4.45
CA LEU A 255 21.10 -5.20 -3.89
C LEU A 255 21.53 -4.27 -5.03
N TYR A 256 20.92 -3.09 -5.07
CA TYR A 256 21.32 -1.96 -5.89
C TYR A 256 21.76 -0.83 -4.97
N TYR A 257 22.94 -0.26 -5.19
CA TYR A 257 23.26 1.02 -4.58
C TYR A 257 24.02 1.98 -5.50
N GLN A 258 23.81 3.28 -5.27
CA GLN A 258 24.52 4.38 -5.92
C GLN A 258 25.43 5.07 -4.92
N SER A 259 26.68 5.32 -5.32
CA SER A 259 27.68 6.05 -4.54
C SER A 259 28.20 7.26 -5.31
N GLY A 260 28.25 8.42 -4.66
CA GLY A 260 28.71 9.67 -5.28
C GLY A 260 28.09 10.93 -4.67
N TYR A 261 28.38 12.08 -5.26
CA TYR A 261 27.94 13.37 -4.73
C TYR A 261 26.51 13.75 -5.15
N SER A 262 26.00 13.16 -6.23
CA SER A 262 24.69 13.46 -6.82
C SER A 262 24.24 12.29 -7.70
N PRO A 263 22.93 12.07 -7.94
CA PRO A 263 22.45 11.04 -8.87
C PRO A 263 23.12 11.08 -10.25
N ILE A 264 23.51 12.28 -10.72
CA ILE A 264 24.16 12.48 -12.03
C ILE A 264 25.68 12.21 -11.96
N MET A 265 26.30 12.45 -10.80
CA MET A 265 27.73 12.22 -10.54
C MET A 265 27.90 11.06 -9.55
N SER A 266 27.26 9.93 -9.87
CA SER A 266 27.32 8.72 -9.05
C SER A 266 27.72 7.51 -9.89
N SER A 267 28.36 6.54 -9.24
CA SER A 267 28.54 5.19 -9.75
C SER A 267 27.46 4.29 -9.17
N SER A 268 26.97 3.31 -9.95
CA SER A 268 26.00 2.32 -9.48
C SER A 268 26.69 0.96 -9.39
N LYS A 269 26.47 0.25 -8.29
CA LYS A 269 26.93 -1.14 -8.10
C LYS A 269 25.77 -2.04 -7.71
N GLN A 270 25.88 -3.30 -8.09
CA GLN A 270 24.83 -4.29 -7.86
C GLN A 270 25.40 -5.61 -7.39
N PHE A 271 24.67 -6.28 -6.51
CA PHE A 271 25.11 -7.53 -5.90
C PHE A 271 23.97 -8.53 -5.84
N GLU A 272 24.19 -9.75 -6.28
CA GLU A 272 23.30 -10.86 -5.95
C GLU A 272 23.56 -11.27 -4.49
N LEU A 273 22.50 -11.26 -3.69
CA LEU A 273 22.54 -11.62 -2.28
C LEU A 273 22.35 -13.12 -2.13
N LYS A 274 23.39 -13.76 -1.59
CA LYS A 274 23.39 -15.17 -1.17
C LYS A 274 23.49 -15.22 0.35
N GLU A 275 23.11 -16.36 0.92
CA GLU A 275 22.97 -16.56 2.37
C GLU A 275 24.11 -15.98 3.22
N SER A 276 25.35 -16.07 2.73
CA SER A 276 26.54 -15.69 3.51
C SER A 276 27.51 -14.75 2.78
N LYS A 277 27.13 -14.21 1.61
CA LYS A 277 27.95 -13.31 0.79
C LYS A 277 27.11 -12.50 -0.22
N ALA A 278 27.63 -11.35 -0.61
CA ALA A 278 27.15 -10.56 -1.74
C ALA A 278 28.10 -10.78 -2.93
N GLU A 279 27.60 -11.24 -4.07
CA GLU A 279 28.41 -11.40 -5.29
C GLU A 279 28.17 -10.22 -6.22
N GLU A 280 29.22 -9.43 -6.49
CA GLU A 280 29.13 -8.28 -7.38
C GLU A 280 28.73 -8.73 -8.78
N LEU A 281 27.66 -8.11 -9.28
CA LEU A 281 27.27 -8.24 -10.67
C LEU A 281 28.15 -7.27 -11.45
N LYS A 282 28.98 -7.81 -12.35
CA LYS A 282 29.88 -7.02 -13.21
C LYS A 282 29.17 -6.08 -14.19
N TYR A 283 27.86 -6.21 -14.30
CA TYR A 283 27.01 -5.40 -15.17
C TYR A 283 26.09 -4.55 -14.31
N ASN A 284 25.59 -3.46 -14.89
CA ASN A 284 24.67 -2.55 -14.24
C ASN A 284 23.23 -2.88 -14.64
N PRO A 285 22.54 -3.86 -14.02
CA PRO A 285 21.14 -4.16 -14.32
C PRO A 285 20.21 -3.13 -13.68
N SER A 286 20.48 -1.82 -13.86
CA SER A 286 19.51 -0.80 -13.45
C SER A 286 18.16 -1.14 -14.07
N PHE A 287 18.15 -1.74 -15.28
CA PHE A 287 16.97 -2.27 -15.96
C PHE A 287 17.27 -3.50 -16.83
N SER A 288 17.73 -4.62 -16.24
CA SER A 288 17.82 -5.87 -17.00
C SER A 288 16.55 -6.71 -16.86
N ALA A 289 16.06 -7.24 -17.97
CA ALA A 289 15.24 -8.44 -17.94
C ALA A 289 16.17 -9.61 -18.26
N SER A 290 16.46 -10.44 -17.26
CA SER A 290 17.09 -11.73 -17.52
C SER A 290 16.07 -12.65 -18.18
N VAL A 291 16.10 -12.74 -19.50
CA VAL A 291 15.55 -13.90 -20.20
C VAL A 291 16.65 -14.97 -20.21
N TYR A 292 16.26 -16.25 -20.21
CA TYR A 292 17.12 -17.43 -20.46
C TYR A 292 17.83 -18.14 -19.31
N GLY A 293 17.91 -17.64 -18.08
CA GLY A 293 18.44 -18.45 -16.97
C GLY A 293 19.90 -18.94 -17.09
N ARG A 294 20.60 -18.74 -18.22
CA ARG A 294 22.04 -18.50 -18.44
C ARG A 294 22.41 -18.40 -19.94
N ASP A 295 23.63 -17.88 -20.16
CA ASP A 295 24.43 -17.56 -21.36
C ASP A 295 24.25 -16.20 -22.06
N TYR A 296 23.12 -15.51 -21.90
CA TYR A 296 23.04 -14.08 -22.25
C TYR A 296 21.94 -13.35 -21.46
N CYS A 297 22.19 -12.09 -21.13
CA CYS A 297 21.21 -11.17 -20.54
C CYS A 297 20.92 -10.04 -21.54
N VAL A 298 19.75 -9.41 -21.45
CA VAL A 298 19.45 -8.22 -22.25
C VAL A 298 19.26 -6.99 -21.38
N ASP A 299 19.71 -5.84 -21.88
CA ASP A 299 19.54 -4.52 -21.25
C ASP A 299 18.92 -3.52 -22.23
N ILE A 300 18.33 -2.46 -21.67
CA ILE A 300 17.87 -1.30 -22.42
C ILE A 300 18.67 -0.06 -22.00
N ASP A 301 19.34 0.58 -22.96
CA ASP A 301 20.02 1.86 -22.71
C ASP A 301 19.02 3.02 -22.59
N ARG A 302 19.27 3.90 -21.60
CA ARG A 302 18.47 5.08 -21.24
C ARG A 302 19.08 6.41 -21.65
N PHE A 303 20.38 6.45 -21.94
CA PHE A 303 21.12 7.70 -22.16
C PHE A 303 21.33 8.03 -23.63
N MET A 304 20.98 7.11 -24.53
CA MET A 304 20.96 7.34 -25.97
C MET A 304 19.72 8.16 -26.35
N GLY A 305 19.84 9.50 -26.30
CA GLY A 305 18.82 10.40 -26.85
C GLY A 305 18.47 10.05 -28.30
N SER A 306 17.19 10.08 -28.67
CA SER A 306 16.62 9.88 -30.02
C SER A 306 17.05 8.67 -30.87
N ASN A 307 18.02 7.87 -30.45
CA ASN A 307 18.42 6.66 -31.17
C ASN A 307 17.34 5.61 -31.02
N ILE A 308 16.94 5.06 -32.16
CA ILE A 308 15.86 4.08 -32.20
C ILE A 308 16.36 2.73 -31.67
N GLU A 309 17.64 2.41 -31.71
CA GLU A 309 18.16 1.09 -31.30
C GLU A 309 18.72 1.15 -29.87
N ASN A 310 18.09 0.43 -28.94
CA ASN A 310 18.40 0.55 -27.51
C ASN A 310 18.50 -0.78 -26.74
N LEU A 311 18.37 -1.93 -27.40
CA LEU A 311 18.42 -3.24 -26.76
C LEU A 311 19.81 -3.87 -26.96
N TYR A 312 20.42 -4.31 -25.85
CA TYR A 312 21.77 -4.86 -25.86
C TYR A 312 21.79 -6.25 -25.27
N GLU A 313 22.49 -7.17 -25.92
CA GLU A 313 22.97 -8.41 -25.33
C GLU A 313 24.20 -8.10 -24.46
N ILE A 314 24.13 -8.46 -23.19
CA ILE A 314 25.15 -8.22 -22.19
C ILE A 314 26.06 -9.46 -22.08
N GLY A 315 27.34 -9.30 -22.43
CA GLY A 315 28.35 -10.35 -22.33
C GLY A 315 29.58 -9.95 -21.50
N THR A 316 30.40 -10.93 -21.12
CA THR A 316 31.55 -10.80 -20.20
C THR A 316 32.58 -9.72 -20.58
N TYR A 317 32.67 -9.36 -21.87
CA TYR A 317 33.73 -8.48 -22.40
C TYR A 317 33.22 -7.34 -23.30
N SER A 318 31.98 -7.39 -23.78
CA SER A 318 31.41 -6.36 -24.64
C SER A 318 29.88 -6.46 -24.70
N ASN A 319 29.21 -5.31 -24.76
CA ASN A 319 27.79 -5.25 -25.05
C ASN A 319 27.58 -5.24 -26.57
N LYS A 320 26.66 -6.06 -27.05
CA LYS A 320 26.30 -6.13 -28.47
C LYS A 320 24.88 -5.60 -28.65
N LEU A 321 24.70 -4.65 -29.56
CA LEU A 321 23.37 -4.19 -29.93
C LEU A 321 22.60 -5.34 -30.61
N VAL A 322 21.38 -5.61 -30.14
CA VAL A 322 20.51 -6.68 -30.62
C VAL A 322 19.09 -6.16 -30.83
N GLY A 323 18.31 -6.93 -31.59
CA GLY A 323 17.01 -6.48 -32.09
C GLY A 323 17.11 -5.89 -33.50
N GLU A 324 15.95 -5.68 -34.09
CA GLU A 324 15.83 -5.22 -35.46
C GLU A 324 16.13 -3.72 -35.57
N LYS A 325 16.83 -3.33 -36.63
CA LYS A 325 17.16 -1.93 -36.89
C LYS A 325 15.89 -1.09 -37.02
N GLY A 326 15.93 0.13 -36.47
CA GLY A 326 14.79 1.03 -36.48
C GLY A 326 13.69 0.71 -35.46
N TYR A 327 13.90 -0.25 -34.54
CA TYR A 327 13.03 -0.49 -33.39
C TYR A 327 13.72 -0.13 -32.06
N SER A 328 12.98 0.55 -31.18
CA SER A 328 13.32 0.63 -29.75
C SER A 328 12.45 -0.30 -28.94
N TYR A 329 12.95 -0.78 -27.81
CA TYR A 329 12.27 -1.75 -26.94
C TYR A 329 12.18 -1.23 -25.51
N GLY A 330 11.08 -1.59 -24.83
CA GLY A 330 10.74 -1.13 -23.49
C GLY A 330 10.58 0.39 -23.36
N TYR A 331 10.50 1.08 -24.48
CA TYR A 331 10.38 2.52 -24.63
C TYR A 331 8.96 2.88 -25.07
N ILE A 332 8.23 3.56 -24.21
CA ILE A 332 6.88 4.05 -24.50
C ILE A 332 6.93 5.57 -24.63
N THR A 333 6.60 6.08 -25.81
CA THR A 333 6.35 7.50 -26.01
C THR A 333 4.86 7.74 -25.97
N VAL A 334 4.43 8.62 -25.07
CA VAL A 334 3.08 9.13 -25.06
C VAL A 334 3.12 10.57 -25.53
N ASN A 335 2.51 10.85 -26.68
CA ASN A 335 2.36 12.20 -27.21
C ASN A 335 0.99 12.74 -26.82
N ASN A 336 0.94 13.67 -25.85
CA ASN A 336 -0.25 14.47 -25.57
C ASN A 336 0.00 15.94 -25.95
N LEU A 337 -1.08 16.71 -26.14
CA LEU A 337 -1.09 18.12 -26.58
C LEU A 337 -0.27 19.11 -25.71
N GLN A 338 0.34 18.68 -24.59
CA GLN A 338 1.11 19.52 -23.68
C GLN A 338 2.46 18.94 -23.19
N SER A 339 2.78 17.65 -23.45
CA SER A 339 4.08 17.06 -23.11
C SER A 339 4.28 15.67 -23.74
N SER A 340 5.55 15.32 -24.00
CA SER A 340 5.97 13.95 -24.29
C SER A 340 6.44 13.28 -23.01
N ALA A 341 5.73 12.24 -22.59
CA ALA A 341 6.10 11.41 -21.46
C ALA A 341 6.87 10.18 -21.94
N ILE A 342 8.04 9.94 -21.37
CA ILE A 342 8.88 8.78 -21.67
C ILE A 342 8.86 7.83 -20.47
N ASN A 343 8.42 6.59 -20.68
CA ASN A 343 8.52 5.53 -19.67
C ASN A 343 9.55 4.48 -20.09
N TYR A 344 10.61 4.37 -19.29
CA TYR A 344 11.59 3.28 -19.35
C TYR A 344 11.33 2.35 -18.17
N SER A 345 10.94 1.10 -18.42
CA SER A 345 10.81 0.09 -17.37
C SER A 345 11.20 -1.29 -17.89
N SER A 346 12.00 -2.03 -17.10
CA SER A 346 12.29 -3.43 -17.35
C SER A 346 11.04 -4.31 -17.23
N GLU A 347 9.97 -3.80 -16.61
CA GLU A 347 8.64 -4.42 -16.58
C GLU A 347 8.03 -4.54 -17.99
N ASN A 348 8.55 -3.80 -18.97
CA ASN A 348 8.13 -3.88 -20.37
C ASN A 348 8.88 -4.95 -21.19
N LEU A 349 9.59 -5.87 -20.53
CA LEU A 349 10.27 -7.01 -21.14
C LEU A 349 9.83 -8.31 -20.45
N ILE A 350 9.48 -9.31 -21.26
CA ILE A 350 9.03 -10.62 -20.80
C ILE A 350 9.86 -11.72 -21.46
N GLY A 351 10.45 -12.58 -20.63
CA GLY A 351 11.11 -13.79 -21.07
C GLY A 351 10.25 -15.04 -20.94
N TYR A 352 10.17 -15.86 -21.99
CA TYR A 352 9.41 -17.13 -21.95
C TYR A 352 9.91 -18.17 -22.96
N ASN A 353 10.15 -19.41 -22.50
CA ASN A 353 10.61 -20.54 -23.32
C ASN A 353 11.70 -20.19 -24.32
N GLY A 354 12.67 -19.43 -23.83
CA GLY A 354 13.75 -18.94 -24.65
C GLY A 354 13.32 -18.03 -25.81
N ASN A 355 12.35 -17.15 -25.56
CA ASN A 355 11.99 -16.04 -26.44
C ASN A 355 11.90 -14.76 -25.61
N LEU A 356 12.17 -13.63 -26.25
CA LEU A 356 12.00 -12.29 -25.66
C LEU A 356 10.75 -11.63 -26.24
N TYR A 357 9.93 -11.05 -25.38
CA TYR A 357 8.77 -10.25 -25.72
C TYR A 357 8.93 -8.85 -25.11
N ALA A 358 8.53 -7.82 -25.84
CA ALA A 358 8.64 -6.46 -25.37
C ALA A 358 7.53 -5.57 -25.92
N ILE A 359 7.39 -4.39 -25.32
CA ILE A 359 6.81 -3.25 -26.03
C ILE A 359 7.88 -2.69 -26.95
N SER A 360 7.66 -2.77 -28.26
CA SER A 360 8.53 -2.17 -29.27
C SER A 360 7.94 -0.89 -29.80
N ASN A 361 8.75 0.13 -30.07
CA ASN A 361 8.36 1.34 -30.77
C ASN A 361 9.07 1.41 -32.12
N HIS A 362 8.28 1.54 -33.18
CA HIS A 362 8.75 1.77 -34.54
C HIS A 362 7.86 2.80 -35.22
N LEU A 363 8.45 3.88 -35.75
CA LEU A 363 7.73 5.00 -36.36
C LEU A 363 6.62 5.58 -35.46
N ASN A 364 6.93 5.77 -34.17
CA ASN A 364 6.00 6.28 -33.14
C ASN A 364 4.78 5.39 -32.87
N LYS A 365 4.85 4.10 -33.20
CA LYS A 365 3.82 3.11 -32.88
C LYS A 365 4.36 2.10 -31.88
N THR A 366 3.76 2.03 -30.69
CA THR A 366 4.13 1.07 -29.65
C THR A 366 3.33 -0.23 -29.80
N ARG A 367 3.99 -1.39 -29.86
CA ARG A 367 3.34 -2.69 -30.10
C ARG A 367 3.92 -3.76 -29.19
N LEU A 368 3.10 -4.76 -28.86
CA LEU A 368 3.61 -6.02 -28.34
C LEU A 368 4.35 -6.74 -29.47
N SER A 369 5.61 -7.07 -29.24
CA SER A 369 6.47 -7.72 -30.21
C SER A 369 7.26 -8.86 -29.61
N LYS A 370 7.53 -9.88 -30.42
CA LYS A 370 8.47 -10.96 -30.14
C LYS A 370 9.80 -10.65 -30.81
N ILE A 371 10.89 -10.69 -30.05
CA ILE A 371 12.25 -10.41 -30.52
C ILE A 371 13.04 -11.72 -30.58
N ASP A 372 13.60 -11.99 -31.76
CA ASP A 372 14.66 -12.98 -31.93
C ASP A 372 16.00 -12.25 -31.85
N VAL A 373 16.65 -12.34 -30.68
CA VAL A 373 17.92 -11.66 -30.40
C VAL A 373 19.10 -12.27 -31.16
N VAL A 374 18.99 -13.52 -31.61
CA VAL A 374 20.04 -14.20 -32.37
C VAL A 374 20.00 -13.74 -33.83
N LYS A 375 18.80 -13.66 -34.40
CA LYS A 375 18.60 -13.22 -35.78
C LYS A 375 18.46 -11.71 -35.93
N ASN A 376 18.33 -10.98 -34.83
CA ASN A 376 18.02 -9.54 -34.82
C ASN A 376 16.76 -9.20 -35.62
N THR A 377 15.68 -9.95 -35.38
CA THR A 377 14.38 -9.73 -36.04
C THR A 377 13.26 -9.50 -35.03
N THR A 378 12.27 -8.71 -35.43
CA THR A 378 11.10 -8.36 -34.61
C THR A 378 9.83 -8.79 -35.32
N LYS A 379 9.02 -9.60 -34.63
CA LYS A 379 7.66 -9.93 -35.06
C LYS A 379 6.67 -9.15 -34.21
N VAL A 380 6.00 -8.18 -34.81
CA VAL A 380 4.85 -7.49 -34.20
C VAL A 380 3.69 -8.48 -34.03
N LEU A 381 3.08 -8.51 -32.85
CA LEU A 381 2.06 -9.50 -32.46
C LEU A 381 0.65 -8.93 -32.37
N ASN A 382 0.48 -7.61 -32.43
CA ASN A 382 -0.81 -6.96 -32.33
C ASN A 382 -0.89 -5.72 -33.23
N THR A 383 -2.11 -5.21 -33.44
CA THR A 383 -2.37 -4.04 -34.30
C THR A 383 -2.61 -2.75 -33.52
N THR A 384 -3.09 -2.85 -32.28
CA THR A 384 -3.40 -1.73 -31.38
C THR A 384 -2.14 -1.17 -30.71
N ASP A 385 -2.18 0.09 -30.27
CA ASP A 385 -1.08 0.65 -29.49
C ASP A 385 -0.97 -0.07 -28.13
N THR A 386 0.26 -0.28 -27.65
CA THR A 386 0.52 -0.98 -26.38
C THR A 386 1.23 -0.07 -25.38
N PHE A 387 0.69 0.02 -24.17
CA PHE A 387 1.17 0.92 -23.11
C PHE A 387 1.56 0.21 -21.81
N GLY A 388 1.42 -1.11 -21.76
CA GLY A 388 1.85 -1.92 -20.63
C GLY A 388 1.74 -3.40 -20.99
N ILE A 389 2.66 -4.21 -20.48
CA ILE A 389 2.65 -5.66 -20.60
C ILE A 389 2.89 -6.29 -19.22
N PHE A 390 2.18 -7.37 -18.94
CA PHE A 390 2.22 -8.07 -17.65
C PHE A 390 2.17 -9.57 -17.94
N ARG A 391 2.81 -10.40 -17.11
CA ARG A 391 2.87 -11.84 -17.34
C ARG A 391 2.15 -12.60 -16.22
N ASP A 392 1.31 -13.54 -16.61
CA ASP A 392 0.84 -14.63 -15.75
C ASP A 392 1.08 -15.95 -16.48
N LYS A 393 2.01 -16.76 -15.97
CA LYS A 393 2.40 -18.06 -16.55
C LYS A 393 2.82 -17.95 -18.03
N ASN A 394 2.02 -18.46 -18.96
CA ASN A 394 2.26 -18.45 -20.42
C ASN A 394 1.48 -17.33 -21.14
N LEU A 395 0.71 -16.51 -20.42
CA LEU A 395 -0.07 -15.42 -20.97
C LEU A 395 0.64 -14.08 -20.73
N ILE A 396 0.67 -13.25 -21.78
CA ILE A 396 0.97 -11.83 -21.70
C ILE A 396 -0.36 -11.07 -21.68
N TYR A 397 -0.55 -10.23 -20.68
CA TYR A 397 -1.63 -9.26 -20.60
C TYR A 397 -1.09 -7.93 -21.11
N TYR A 398 -1.70 -7.35 -22.14
CA TYR A 398 -1.27 -6.07 -22.70
C TYR A 398 -2.44 -5.10 -22.84
N THR A 399 -2.16 -3.79 -22.85
CA THR A 399 -3.21 -2.76 -22.82
C THR A 399 -3.02 -1.64 -23.83
N ASP A 400 -4.15 -1.19 -24.40
CA ASP A 400 -4.29 -0.01 -25.29
C ASP A 400 -4.90 1.22 -24.57
N LEU A 401 -4.75 1.31 -23.24
CA LEU A 401 -5.35 2.29 -22.30
C LEU A 401 -6.82 2.06 -21.94
N LYS A 402 -7.60 1.47 -22.85
CA LYS A 402 -9.04 1.23 -22.63
C LYS A 402 -9.32 -0.24 -22.36
N ASN A 403 -8.57 -1.12 -23.00
CA ASN A 403 -8.82 -2.54 -22.99
C ASN A 403 -7.60 -3.27 -22.43
N VAL A 404 -7.87 -4.46 -21.91
CA VAL A 404 -6.84 -5.46 -21.61
C VAL A 404 -7.07 -6.64 -22.53
N TYR A 405 -5.98 -7.01 -23.20
CA TYR A 405 -5.90 -8.14 -24.09
C TYR A 405 -4.98 -9.19 -23.48
N THR A 406 -5.13 -10.42 -23.93
CA THR A 406 -4.19 -11.50 -23.68
C THR A 406 -3.48 -11.87 -24.98
N TYR A 407 -2.25 -12.35 -24.85
CA TYR A 407 -1.51 -13.05 -25.88
C TYR A 407 -0.93 -14.33 -25.26
N ASN A 408 -1.28 -15.49 -25.81
CA ASN A 408 -0.75 -16.77 -25.36
C ASN A 408 0.56 -17.06 -26.08
N MET A 409 1.64 -17.18 -25.31
CA MET A 409 2.99 -17.35 -25.85
C MET A 409 3.25 -18.75 -26.43
N ASP A 410 2.41 -19.74 -26.12
CA ASP A 410 2.54 -21.11 -26.64
C ASP A 410 1.90 -21.27 -28.03
N ASN A 411 0.70 -20.74 -28.23
CA ASN A 411 -0.06 -20.93 -29.47
C ASN A 411 -0.23 -19.65 -30.32
N GLY A 412 0.08 -18.47 -29.77
CA GLY A 412 0.00 -17.20 -30.48
C GLY A 412 -1.39 -16.56 -30.52
N ASP A 413 -2.36 -17.09 -29.78
CA ASP A 413 -3.73 -16.55 -29.75
C ASP A 413 -3.79 -15.24 -28.97
N ASN A 414 -4.63 -14.32 -29.41
CA ASN A 414 -4.94 -13.10 -28.66
C ASN A 414 -6.44 -12.92 -28.46
N VAL A 415 -6.84 -12.49 -27.26
CA VAL A 415 -8.26 -12.31 -26.89
C VAL A 415 -8.40 -11.04 -26.06
N THR A 416 -9.41 -10.24 -26.36
CA THR A 416 -9.81 -9.12 -25.50
C THR A 416 -10.56 -9.65 -24.29
N ILE A 417 -10.11 -9.34 -23.08
CA ILE A 417 -10.68 -9.90 -21.85
C ILE A 417 -11.33 -8.86 -20.94
N LEU A 418 -10.88 -7.60 -21.00
CA LEU A 418 -11.53 -6.47 -20.31
C LEU A 418 -11.62 -5.28 -21.26
N GLN A 419 -12.74 -4.56 -21.17
CA GLN A 419 -13.00 -3.34 -21.90
C GLN A 419 -13.29 -2.22 -20.90
N ASP A 420 -13.05 -0.98 -21.35
CA ASP A 420 -13.29 0.26 -20.60
C ASP A 420 -12.65 0.30 -19.20
N ILE A 421 -11.41 -0.20 -19.07
CA ILE A 421 -10.65 -0.11 -17.82
C ILE A 421 -10.33 1.34 -17.41
N ASN A 422 -10.66 2.34 -18.24
CA ASN A 422 -10.65 3.79 -17.96
C ASN A 422 -9.44 4.25 -17.12
N ALA A 423 -8.28 3.63 -17.35
CA ALA A 423 -7.11 3.85 -16.54
C ALA A 423 -6.48 5.25 -16.78
N ASN A 424 -6.81 5.92 -17.90
CA ASN A 424 -6.17 7.18 -18.30
C ASN A 424 -7.11 8.17 -18.99
N LYS A 425 -7.74 9.07 -18.22
CA LYS A 425 -8.19 10.38 -18.72
C LYS A 425 -7.28 11.54 -18.26
N SER A 426 -6.21 11.26 -17.51
CA SER A 426 -5.26 12.29 -17.07
C SER A 426 -4.14 12.49 -18.10
N SER A 427 -3.58 13.70 -18.13
CA SER A 427 -2.44 14.11 -18.96
C SER A 427 -1.12 13.39 -18.61
N ASN A 428 -1.06 12.62 -17.51
CA ASN A 428 0.11 11.86 -17.06
C ASN A 428 -0.14 10.34 -17.17
N MET A 429 0.02 9.81 -18.39
CA MET A 429 -0.18 8.39 -18.73
C MET A 429 0.87 7.42 -18.16
N ILE A 430 1.80 7.91 -17.32
CA ILE A 430 2.92 7.14 -16.74
C ILE A 430 2.48 6.35 -15.48
N GLU A 431 1.29 6.63 -14.92
CA GLU A 431 0.84 6.05 -13.64
C GLU A 431 0.02 4.75 -13.74
N ASN A 432 0.02 4.05 -14.88
CA ASN A 432 -0.70 2.78 -15.03
C ASN A 432 -0.17 1.70 -14.05
N LYS A 433 -0.79 1.63 -12.87
CA LYS A 433 -0.57 0.57 -11.88
C LYS A 433 -1.53 -0.56 -12.21
N MET A 434 -1.02 -1.58 -12.90
CA MET A 434 -1.71 -2.84 -13.12
C MET A 434 -0.81 -4.00 -12.68
N ALA A 435 -1.41 -5.10 -12.23
CA ALA A 435 -0.73 -6.35 -12.00
C ALA A 435 -1.68 -7.50 -12.30
N VAL A 436 -1.12 -8.67 -12.64
CA VAL A 436 -1.89 -9.86 -12.96
C VAL A 436 -1.37 -11.05 -12.16
N LEU A 437 -2.29 -11.87 -11.65
CA LEU A 437 -1.96 -13.09 -10.93
C LEU A 437 -3.07 -14.11 -11.12
N ASN A 438 -2.75 -15.29 -11.65
CA ASN A 438 -3.71 -16.38 -11.83
C ASN A 438 -5.02 -15.90 -12.51
N SER A 439 -4.86 -15.17 -13.63
CA SER A 439 -5.92 -14.52 -14.40
C SER A 439 -6.72 -13.41 -13.71
N ASN A 440 -6.42 -13.09 -12.46
CA ASN A 440 -6.95 -11.92 -11.78
C ASN A 440 -6.19 -10.66 -12.20
N ILE A 441 -6.92 -9.64 -12.59
CA ILE A 441 -6.37 -8.35 -13.06
C ILE A 441 -6.68 -7.29 -12.02
N TYR A 442 -5.60 -6.73 -11.47
CA TYR A 442 -5.63 -5.65 -10.51
C TYR A 442 -5.23 -4.37 -11.20
N TYR A 443 -6.04 -3.33 -11.12
CA TYR A 443 -5.71 -2.06 -11.76
C TYR A 443 -6.27 -0.86 -11.00
N ARG A 444 -5.56 0.26 -11.07
CA ARG A 444 -6.06 1.54 -10.58
C ARG A 444 -7.02 2.15 -11.61
N GLY A 445 -8.26 2.38 -11.21
CA GLY A 445 -9.24 3.14 -11.99
C GLY A 445 -9.07 4.65 -11.80
N TYR A 446 -9.57 5.43 -12.76
CA TYR A 446 -9.58 6.90 -12.74
C TYR A 446 -10.27 7.49 -11.50
N ASP A 447 -11.29 6.83 -10.98
CA ASP A 447 -12.05 7.26 -9.82
C ASP A 447 -11.28 7.09 -8.50
N SER A 448 -9.96 6.86 -8.60
CA SER A 448 -9.07 6.57 -7.48
C SER A 448 -9.50 5.33 -6.71
N TYR A 449 -9.96 4.27 -7.38
CA TYR A 449 -10.15 2.95 -6.76
C TYR A 449 -9.27 1.85 -7.37
N LEU A 450 -8.96 0.85 -6.55
CA LEU A 450 -8.34 -0.40 -6.97
C LEU A 450 -9.47 -1.31 -7.41
N TYR A 451 -9.31 -1.87 -8.60
CA TYR A 451 -10.23 -2.83 -9.17
C TYR A 451 -9.58 -4.22 -9.21
N LEU A 452 -10.40 -5.24 -9.01
CA LEU A 452 -10.11 -6.65 -9.31
C LEU A 452 -11.18 -7.13 -10.29
N ASN A 453 -10.79 -7.45 -11.53
CA ASN A 453 -11.70 -7.96 -12.57
C ASN A 453 -13.00 -7.13 -12.70
N LYS A 454 -12.89 -5.79 -12.75
CA LYS A 454 -13.99 -4.80 -12.78
C LYS A 454 -14.72 -4.57 -11.45
N ASN A 455 -14.45 -5.34 -10.40
CA ASN A 455 -15.00 -5.08 -9.08
C ASN A 455 -14.13 -4.08 -8.32
N LYS A 456 -14.74 -3.01 -7.82
CA LYS A 456 -14.09 -2.05 -6.94
C LYS A 456 -13.80 -2.72 -5.59
N ILE A 457 -12.52 -2.80 -5.20
CA ILE A 457 -12.08 -3.52 -3.99
C ILE A 457 -11.43 -2.65 -2.92
N ALA A 458 -10.84 -1.50 -3.27
CA ALA A 458 -10.24 -0.59 -2.30
C ALA A 458 -10.15 0.84 -2.85
N ASP A 459 -10.09 1.84 -1.96
CA ASP A 459 -9.69 3.20 -2.34
C ASP A 459 -8.18 3.23 -2.63
N THR A 460 -7.78 3.94 -3.69
CA THR A 460 -6.38 4.10 -4.17
C THR A 460 -5.91 5.53 -4.17
N ASN A 461 -6.57 6.43 -3.42
CA ASN A 461 -5.96 7.71 -3.11
C ASN A 461 -4.55 7.43 -2.56
N ASN A 462 -3.55 7.74 -3.39
CA ASN A 462 -2.12 7.47 -3.18
C ASN A 462 -1.65 6.01 -3.29
N LEU A 463 -2.22 5.18 -4.17
CA LEU A 463 -1.57 3.90 -4.53
C LEU A 463 -0.19 4.15 -5.14
N SER A 464 0.85 3.78 -4.42
CA SER A 464 2.25 3.98 -4.82
C SER A 464 2.76 2.84 -5.71
N ASN A 465 2.39 1.60 -5.38
CA ASN A 465 2.89 0.41 -6.06
C ASN A 465 1.87 -0.72 -6.04
N LEU A 466 1.87 -1.52 -7.09
CA LEU A 466 1.06 -2.72 -7.27
C LEU A 466 1.91 -3.72 -8.04
N ARG A 467 2.29 -4.82 -7.39
CA ARG A 467 3.25 -5.79 -7.97
C ARG A 467 3.00 -7.20 -7.47
N THR A 468 3.46 -8.19 -8.22
CA THR A 468 3.56 -9.56 -7.73
C THR A 468 4.74 -9.72 -6.78
N MET A 469 4.60 -10.58 -5.76
CA MET A 469 5.65 -10.88 -4.79
C MET A 469 5.53 -12.33 -4.26
N GLY A 470 6.56 -12.76 -3.53
CA GLY A 470 6.65 -14.08 -2.92
C GLY A 470 7.23 -15.13 -3.87
N ASN A 471 7.52 -16.32 -3.32
CA ASN A 471 8.05 -17.44 -4.11
C ASN A 471 7.10 -17.72 -5.28
N ASN A 472 7.63 -17.73 -6.50
CA ASN A 472 6.86 -17.90 -7.74
C ASN A 472 5.76 -16.85 -7.97
N ASN A 473 5.90 -15.63 -7.44
CA ASN A 473 4.98 -14.51 -7.66
C ASN A 473 3.53 -14.78 -7.22
N ARG A 474 3.33 -15.56 -6.15
CA ARG A 474 2.02 -16.06 -5.71
C ARG A 474 1.12 -15.06 -4.98
N TYR A 475 1.59 -13.82 -4.78
CA TYR A 475 0.81 -12.78 -4.12
C TYR A 475 0.84 -11.49 -4.92
N ILE A 476 -0.24 -10.71 -4.84
CA ILE A 476 -0.24 -9.30 -5.23
C ILE A 476 -0.07 -8.44 -3.98
N VAL A 477 0.86 -7.50 -4.02
CA VAL A 477 1.09 -6.52 -2.96
C VAL A 477 0.77 -5.13 -3.49
N ALA A 478 -0.23 -4.49 -2.90
CA ALA A 478 -0.57 -3.09 -3.10
C ALA A 478 -0.02 -2.26 -1.93
N THR A 479 0.75 -1.22 -2.23
CA THR A 479 1.30 -0.29 -1.23
C THR A 479 0.84 1.13 -1.52
N PHE A 480 0.50 1.87 -0.47
CA PHE A 480 -0.04 3.22 -0.56
C PHE A 480 0.89 4.22 0.14
N SER A 481 0.90 5.47 -0.30
CA SER A 481 1.76 6.49 0.31
C SER A 481 1.35 6.75 1.76
N ASP A 482 2.35 7.08 2.56
CA ASP A 482 2.21 7.51 3.96
C ASP A 482 1.40 8.82 4.07
N THR A 483 1.52 9.68 3.06
CA THR A 483 0.93 11.00 2.94
C THR A 483 -0.45 10.96 2.28
N GLY A 484 -1.44 10.43 3.00
CA GLY A 484 -2.85 10.72 2.69
C GLY A 484 -3.88 9.76 3.28
N SER A 485 -5.13 9.95 2.87
CA SER A 485 -6.33 9.41 3.54
C SER A 485 -6.64 7.93 3.28
N SER A 486 -5.73 7.19 2.65
CA SER A 486 -5.95 5.75 2.41
C SER A 486 -6.02 5.00 3.74
N SER A 487 -6.98 4.10 3.83
CA SER A 487 -7.21 3.31 5.04
C SER A 487 -6.09 2.30 5.32
N ASN A 488 -5.63 1.68 4.24
CA ASN A 488 -4.56 0.71 4.25
C ASN A 488 -3.32 1.31 3.61
N LYS A 489 -2.16 0.96 4.13
CA LYS A 489 -0.84 1.28 3.57
C LYS A 489 -0.18 0.08 2.91
N ILE A 490 -0.58 -1.13 3.31
CA ILE A 490 -0.24 -2.39 2.62
C ILE A 490 -1.50 -3.24 2.52
N MET A 491 -1.74 -3.82 1.35
CA MET A 491 -2.72 -4.89 1.14
C MET A 491 -2.05 -6.03 0.37
N VAL A 492 -2.32 -7.27 0.78
CA VAL A 492 -1.80 -8.47 0.13
C VAL A 492 -2.98 -9.35 -0.29
N PHE A 493 -2.95 -9.78 -1.54
CA PHE A 493 -3.93 -10.66 -2.16
C PHE A 493 -3.29 -11.97 -2.56
N ASP A 494 -4.01 -13.07 -2.41
CA ASP A 494 -3.59 -14.40 -2.86
C ASP A 494 -3.94 -14.67 -4.35
N GLU A 495 -3.67 -15.90 -4.80
CA GLU A 495 -3.94 -16.37 -6.16
C GLU A 495 -5.44 -16.40 -6.52
N LEU A 496 -6.33 -16.38 -5.53
CA LEU A 496 -7.78 -16.32 -5.71
C LEU A 496 -8.33 -14.89 -5.65
N GLY A 497 -7.47 -13.92 -5.34
CA GLY A 497 -7.82 -12.52 -5.16
C GLY A 497 -8.49 -12.18 -3.84
N ARG A 498 -8.35 -13.05 -2.84
CA ARG A 498 -8.79 -12.78 -1.47
C ARG A 498 -7.75 -11.92 -0.77
N ILE A 499 -8.21 -10.96 0.04
CA ILE A 499 -7.32 -10.17 0.90
C ILE A 499 -6.85 -11.08 2.03
N VAL A 500 -5.56 -11.43 2.03
CA VAL A 500 -4.93 -12.26 3.07
C VAL A 500 -4.20 -11.44 4.11
N PHE A 501 -3.92 -10.16 3.82
CA PHE A 501 -3.38 -9.21 4.78
C PHE A 501 -3.71 -7.77 4.41
N LYS A 502 -3.95 -6.92 5.41
CA LYS A 502 -4.02 -5.47 5.28
C LYS A 502 -3.53 -4.81 6.56
N THR A 503 -2.85 -3.67 6.45
CA THR A 503 -2.45 -2.85 7.61
C THR A 503 -2.49 -1.38 7.26
N ALA A 504 -2.74 -0.54 8.26
CA ALA A 504 -2.59 0.91 8.19
C ALA A 504 -1.13 1.37 8.42
N ASP A 505 -0.23 0.45 8.74
CA ASP A 505 1.17 0.78 8.99
C ASP A 505 1.92 0.97 7.66
N ALA A 506 2.51 2.15 7.46
CA ALA A 506 3.31 2.42 6.27
C ALA A 506 4.66 1.69 6.33
N SER A 507 5.11 1.19 5.19
CA SER A 507 6.38 0.48 5.06
C SER A 507 7.13 0.90 3.81
N GLN A 508 8.45 1.03 3.95
CA GLN A 508 9.34 1.25 2.82
C GLN A 508 9.83 -0.07 2.19
N ASN A 509 9.85 -1.15 2.98
CA ASN A 509 10.48 -2.41 2.61
C ASN A 509 9.55 -3.59 2.94
N ILE A 510 9.19 -4.37 1.93
CA ILE A 510 8.30 -5.52 2.06
C ILE A 510 8.94 -6.73 1.38
N SER A 511 8.88 -7.89 2.03
CA SER A 511 9.30 -9.19 1.48
C SER A 511 8.25 -10.24 1.80
N ILE A 512 8.10 -11.24 0.94
CA ILE A 512 7.30 -12.43 1.23
C ILE A 512 8.18 -13.64 0.97
N ASP A 513 8.32 -14.51 1.98
CA ASP A 513 9.08 -15.75 1.90
C ASP A 513 8.19 -16.90 2.37
N GLY A 514 7.96 -17.86 1.48
CA GLY A 514 6.91 -18.86 1.63
C GLY A 514 5.52 -18.21 1.75
N ASN A 515 4.87 -18.45 2.88
CA ASN A 515 3.59 -17.84 3.26
C ASN A 515 3.75 -16.74 4.31
N LYS A 516 4.97 -16.26 4.57
CA LYS A 516 5.23 -15.28 5.61
C LYS A 516 5.59 -13.92 4.99
N LEU A 517 4.81 -12.91 5.36
CA LEU A 517 5.05 -11.52 5.01
C LEU A 517 5.99 -10.89 6.03
N TYR A 518 6.98 -10.16 5.54
CA TYR A 518 7.88 -9.32 6.31
C TYR A 518 7.75 -7.88 5.85
N TYR A 519 7.57 -6.95 6.79
CA TYR A 519 7.52 -5.53 6.47
C TYR A 519 8.10 -4.69 7.60
N HIS A 520 8.83 -3.64 7.22
CA HIS A 520 9.45 -2.71 8.15
C HIS A 520 8.62 -1.44 8.29
N THR A 521 8.16 -1.14 9.50
CA THR A 521 7.25 -0.02 9.76
C THR A 521 8.00 1.28 9.99
N ILE A 522 7.61 2.32 9.24
CA ILE A 522 8.27 3.63 9.25
C ILE A 522 8.22 4.30 10.64
N ASP A 523 7.10 4.15 11.37
CA ASP A 523 6.84 4.91 12.60
C ASP A 523 7.63 4.41 13.82
N ASN A 524 8.01 3.14 13.84
CA ASN A 524 8.67 2.51 14.99
C ASN A 524 9.95 1.73 14.63
N ASN A 525 10.34 1.74 13.35
CA ASN A 525 11.49 1.04 12.79
C ASN A 525 11.58 -0.45 13.18
N LYS A 526 10.45 -1.13 13.37
CA LYS A 526 10.38 -2.56 13.71
C LYS A 526 10.22 -3.40 12.43
N LEU A 527 10.97 -4.50 12.33
CA LEU A 527 10.67 -5.57 11.39
C LEU A 527 9.50 -6.40 11.94
N ASN A 528 8.40 -6.42 11.21
CA ASN A 528 7.23 -7.22 11.54
C ASN A 528 7.18 -8.43 10.63
N SER A 529 6.64 -9.54 11.14
CA SER A 529 6.37 -10.72 10.34
C SER A 529 4.98 -11.25 10.61
N VAL A 530 4.24 -11.62 9.57
CA VAL A 530 2.87 -12.12 9.66
C VAL A 530 2.72 -13.32 8.74
N GLU A 531 2.13 -14.41 9.26
CA GLU A 531 1.69 -15.53 8.44
C GLU A 531 0.51 -15.09 7.57
N LEU A 532 0.64 -15.25 6.26
CA LEU A 532 -0.43 -15.01 5.31
C LEU A 532 -1.35 -16.24 5.33
N ASN A 533 -2.60 -16.02 5.71
CA ASN A 533 -3.62 -17.07 5.76
C ASN A 533 -3.85 -17.65 4.35
N LYS A 534 -4.09 -18.96 4.30
CA LYS A 534 -4.44 -19.71 3.09
C LYS A 534 -5.89 -19.54 2.68
#